data_AF-A7RJD5-F1
#
_entry.id   AF-A7RJD5-F1
#
_cell.length_a   1.000
_cell.length_b   1.000
_cell.length_c   1.000
_cell.angle_alpha   90.00
_cell.angle_beta   90.00
_cell.angle_gamma   90.00
#
_symmetry.space_group_name_H-M   'P 1'
#
loop_
_entity.id
_entity.type
_entity.pdbx_description
1 polymer ?
#
loop_
_entity_poly.entity_id
_entity_poly.type
_entity_poly.pdbx_seq_one_letter_code
_entity_poly.pdbx_strand_id
1 'polypeptide(L)'
;MCIFRSKTVSARNLVLRRKMEKSLFLLVLVALLSPTLSKVCVTQFCSCTDMVNATVDVKCRLTNLTELRKHFDNTDRIHSLDLSSNQLKIIPEFVFRGFSNVKNLTLADNDLEEIGNASLSGLKSLLYLNLANNKLRKWNGNLSVNTPELETINVTGNYWLPSNNVLELKYLRDIGGVTWTDNCAECCLSKETSQNSVTWENLRSEMYYIGIEGDCRAIQYTVSKEVQTFAKYGFYPKCLKNDQCKVSVLTSKPIHRCWDTDNNILNVEYLIAPISLALNIIVMVNTLTDRHLRGNVALLLVTNMAASDILLTVYTLVLVSVRKIPYEDFLKIMSDFCPVAGFLWLVAQIVTITTSVLLTIERYLTIVYCMNPAARLRRKEAIICLIVFWVIATIIAILPTAGIGVYTSNTYCVPVRPLRDIPHMLELGVGIGSVAVLLYLATIPLYVHIYIYVVKSKQGAPTATSGKVLKDFCLARRIAIMVFSNMLFFCIPVSIGLLWLVGNITKGMSPIAKEIITGVIPTLCFSLNALINPLLYAFRNHKFMHSLQTRLQLCRKRTRTMSLTPVSSSRLTDNEIPKANANKK
;
A
#
# COMPACT_ATOMS: atom_id res chain seq x y z
N MET A 1 6.94 -19.43 80.47
CA MET A 1 5.73 -19.16 81.27
C MET A 1 4.75 -20.30 81.00
N CYS A 2 4.31 -20.98 82.07
CA CYS A 2 3.33 -22.09 82.18
C CYS A 2 3.70 -23.46 81.53
N ILE A 3 3.97 -24.60 82.19
CA ILE A 3 3.56 -25.33 83.43
C ILE A 3 2.40 -26.36 83.22
N PHE A 4 2.79 -27.66 83.31
CA PHE A 4 2.08 -28.89 83.81
C PHE A 4 0.99 -29.56 82.94
N ARG A 5 0.69 -30.88 82.98
CA ARG A 5 1.10 -32.06 83.80
C ARG A 5 0.70 -33.39 83.12
N SER A 6 1.53 -34.43 83.29
CA SER A 6 1.29 -35.85 83.65
C SER A 6 -0.05 -36.57 83.39
N LYS A 7 0.00 -37.79 82.81
CA LYS A 7 -0.22 -39.07 83.56
C LYS A 7 0.21 -40.32 82.77
N THR A 8 0.85 -41.21 83.52
CA THR A 8 1.39 -42.55 83.22
C THR A 8 0.33 -43.65 83.06
N VAL A 9 0.57 -44.66 82.21
CA VAL A 9 0.05 -46.03 82.41
C VAL A 9 1.11 -47.06 81.98
N SER A 10 1.59 -47.81 82.97
CA SER A 10 2.35 -49.05 82.84
C SER A 10 1.41 -50.24 82.55
N ALA A 11 1.99 -51.36 82.11
CA ALA A 11 1.39 -52.69 81.92
C ALA A 11 0.71 -52.98 80.56
N ARG A 12 1.51 -53.17 79.49
CA ARG A 12 1.06 -53.83 78.24
C ARG A 12 2.13 -54.64 77.48
N ASN A 13 3.25 -55.01 78.11
CA ASN A 13 4.39 -55.63 77.41
C ASN A 13 4.42 -57.16 77.32
N LEU A 14 3.33 -57.87 77.67
CA LEU A 14 3.28 -59.34 77.50
C LEU A 14 2.24 -59.84 76.48
N VAL A 15 1.40 -58.95 75.92
CA VAL A 15 0.36 -59.30 74.93
C VAL A 15 0.81 -59.01 73.48
N LEU A 16 1.84 -58.18 73.29
CA LEU A 16 2.36 -57.80 71.96
C LEU A 16 3.20 -58.89 71.27
N ARG A 17 3.87 -59.77 72.03
CA ARG A 17 4.74 -60.81 71.44
C ARG A 17 3.96 -61.93 70.74
N ARG A 18 2.79 -62.33 71.26
CA ARG A 18 1.89 -63.33 70.62
C ARG A 18 1.04 -62.78 69.48
N LYS A 19 0.86 -61.46 69.37
CA LYS A 19 0.18 -60.83 68.23
C LYS A 19 1.11 -60.65 67.01
N MET A 20 2.42 -60.54 67.21
CA MET A 20 3.39 -60.43 66.12
C MET A 20 3.60 -61.73 65.34
N GLU A 21 3.57 -62.91 65.98
CA GLU A 21 3.73 -64.20 65.27
C GLU A 21 2.52 -64.52 64.37
N LYS A 22 1.30 -64.16 64.78
CA LYS A 22 0.10 -64.34 63.94
C LYS A 22 0.02 -63.34 62.78
N SER A 23 0.53 -62.13 62.95
CA SER A 23 0.63 -61.15 61.86
C SER A 23 1.69 -61.52 60.83
N LEU A 24 2.81 -62.13 61.25
CA LEU A 24 3.87 -62.55 60.33
C LEU A 24 3.42 -63.75 59.46
N PHE A 25 2.67 -64.69 60.03
CA PHE A 25 2.11 -65.82 59.27
C PHE A 25 1.04 -65.38 58.26
N LEU A 26 0.25 -64.35 58.59
CA LEU A 26 -0.73 -63.77 57.67
C LEU A 26 -0.06 -62.96 56.55
N LEU A 27 1.03 -62.26 56.84
CA LEU A 27 1.84 -61.55 55.83
C LEU A 27 2.56 -62.51 54.87
N VAL A 28 3.04 -63.66 55.37
CA VAL A 28 3.66 -64.70 54.53
C VAL A 28 2.61 -65.44 53.69
N LEU A 29 1.39 -65.68 54.22
CA LEU A 29 0.30 -66.25 53.42
C LEU A 29 -0.24 -65.27 52.36
N VAL A 30 -0.32 -63.97 52.66
CA VAL A 30 -0.72 -62.93 51.69
C VAL A 30 0.37 -62.69 50.63
N ALA A 31 1.65 -62.86 50.98
CA ALA A 31 2.74 -62.85 50.00
C ALA A 31 2.69 -64.08 49.07
N LEU A 32 2.33 -65.26 49.59
CA LEU A 32 2.18 -66.51 48.82
C LEU A 32 0.85 -66.60 48.04
N LEU A 33 -0.14 -65.76 48.36
CA LEU A 33 -1.43 -65.62 47.66
C LEU A 33 -1.56 -64.30 46.89
N SER A 34 -0.45 -63.60 46.66
CA SER A 34 -0.45 -62.54 45.65
C SER A 34 -0.71 -63.22 44.30
N PRO A 35 -1.80 -62.89 43.58
CA PRO A 35 -1.97 -63.41 42.24
C PRO A 35 -0.73 -62.97 41.48
N THR A 36 -0.01 -63.93 40.90
CA THR A 36 1.07 -63.66 39.96
C THR A 36 0.67 -62.47 39.11
N LEU A 37 1.32 -61.32 39.32
CA LEU A 37 1.08 -60.14 38.51
C LEU A 37 1.42 -60.58 37.09
N SER A 38 0.40 -60.93 36.30
CA SER A 38 0.59 -61.42 34.94
C SER A 38 1.45 -60.38 34.23
N LYS A 39 2.67 -60.77 33.85
CA LYS A 39 3.58 -59.93 33.08
C LYS A 39 2.87 -59.64 31.77
N VAL A 40 2.26 -58.45 31.65
CA VAL A 40 1.40 -58.05 30.52
C VAL A 40 2.09 -58.30 29.19
N CYS A 41 3.41 -58.09 29.12
CA CYS A 41 4.28 -58.73 28.15
C CYS A 41 5.76 -58.64 28.61
N VAL A 42 6.49 -59.74 28.49
CA VAL A 42 7.96 -59.78 28.45
C VAL A 42 8.33 -60.77 27.36
N THR A 43 8.49 -60.27 26.14
CA THR A 43 8.94 -61.07 24.99
C THR A 43 10.27 -60.53 24.48
N GLN A 44 10.97 -61.29 23.62
CA GLN A 44 12.19 -60.81 22.97
C GLN A 44 11.96 -59.55 22.11
N PHE A 45 10.72 -59.32 21.67
CA PHE A 45 10.38 -58.30 20.69
C PHE A 45 9.67 -57.08 21.29
N CYS A 46 9.06 -57.22 22.47
CA CYS A 46 8.32 -56.14 23.14
C CYS A 46 8.70 -56.03 24.61
N SER A 47 8.98 -54.80 25.05
CA SER A 47 9.25 -54.43 26.44
C SER A 47 8.09 -53.64 27.04
N CYS A 48 7.62 -54.03 28.22
CA CYS A 48 6.55 -53.36 28.95
C CYS A 48 7.08 -52.62 30.18
N THR A 49 6.59 -51.40 30.38
CA THR A 49 6.86 -50.59 31.56
C THR A 49 5.53 -50.30 32.25
N ASP A 50 5.40 -50.72 33.51
CA ASP A 50 4.22 -50.43 34.31
C ASP A 50 4.19 -48.95 34.70
N MET A 51 3.02 -48.31 34.57
CA MET A 51 2.78 -46.95 35.00
C MET A 51 1.91 -46.88 36.26
N VAL A 52 1.85 -45.68 36.85
CA VAL A 52 0.92 -45.34 37.93
C VAL A 52 -0.53 -45.50 37.40
N ASN A 53 -1.37 -46.22 38.15
CA ASN A 53 -2.75 -46.64 37.81
C ASN A 53 -2.93 -47.95 37.02
N ALA A 54 -1.96 -48.87 37.09
CA ALA A 54 -2.04 -50.23 36.51
C ALA A 54 -2.12 -50.30 34.96
N THR A 55 -1.79 -49.19 34.29
CA THR A 55 -1.66 -49.05 32.85
C THR A 55 -0.24 -49.40 32.39
N VAL A 56 -0.08 -49.83 31.14
CA VAL A 56 1.21 -50.30 30.62
C VAL A 56 1.62 -49.53 29.36
N ASP A 57 2.86 -49.07 29.35
CA ASP A 57 3.54 -48.55 28.17
C ASP A 57 4.35 -49.66 27.52
N VAL A 58 4.18 -49.83 26.21
CA VAL A 58 4.76 -50.94 25.47
C VAL A 58 5.61 -50.38 24.35
N LYS A 59 6.86 -50.84 24.25
CA LYS A 59 7.72 -50.58 23.10
C LYS A 59 8.06 -51.88 22.41
N CYS A 60 7.80 -51.97 21.11
CA CYS A 60 8.09 -53.17 20.32
C CYS A 60 9.09 -52.87 19.19
N ARG A 61 9.98 -53.83 18.96
CA ARG A 61 10.91 -53.86 17.83
C ARG A 61 10.50 -55.00 16.89
N LEU A 62 9.68 -54.68 15.90
CA LEU A 62 9.05 -55.63 14.98
C LEU A 62 9.21 -55.16 13.55
N THR A 63 9.72 -56.02 12.67
CA THR A 63 9.82 -55.75 11.22
C THR A 63 8.53 -56.09 10.47
N ASN A 64 7.64 -56.90 11.07
CA ASN A 64 6.32 -57.24 10.54
C ASN A 64 5.26 -57.16 11.64
N LEU A 65 4.25 -56.31 11.43
CA LEU A 65 3.20 -56.08 12.42
C LEU A 65 2.11 -57.17 12.44
N THR A 66 2.02 -58.08 11.46
CA THR A 66 0.94 -59.10 11.43
C THR A 66 0.91 -59.99 12.68
N GLU A 67 2.05 -60.14 13.36
CA GLU A 67 2.19 -60.94 14.58
C GLU A 67 2.06 -60.14 15.87
N LEU A 68 1.80 -58.83 15.81
CA LEU A 68 1.76 -57.92 16.97
C LEU A 68 0.89 -58.47 18.11
N ARG A 69 -0.30 -59.01 17.80
CA ARG A 69 -1.22 -59.57 18.80
C ARG A 69 -0.66 -60.80 19.52
N LYS A 70 0.22 -61.60 18.88
CA LYS A 70 0.78 -62.82 19.46
C LYS A 70 1.71 -62.54 20.65
N HIS A 71 2.18 -61.30 20.81
CA HIS A 71 3.08 -60.91 21.88
C HIS A 71 2.38 -60.44 23.16
N PHE A 72 1.04 -60.46 23.21
CA PHE A 72 0.26 -59.98 24.35
C PHE A 72 -0.85 -60.96 24.72
N ASP A 73 -0.87 -61.40 25.98
CA ASP A 73 -1.95 -62.23 26.53
C ASP A 73 -3.21 -61.39 26.82
N ASN A 74 -3.01 -60.14 27.24
CA ASN A 74 -4.09 -59.19 27.50
C ASN A 74 -3.70 -57.76 27.06
N THR A 75 -4.42 -57.24 26.07
CA THR A 75 -4.22 -55.90 25.50
C THR A 75 -4.98 -54.79 26.24
N ASP A 76 -5.89 -55.12 27.15
CA ASP A 76 -6.78 -54.15 27.80
C ASP A 76 -6.04 -53.20 28.75
N ARG A 77 -4.85 -53.59 29.21
CA ARG A 77 -4.02 -52.76 30.10
C ARG A 77 -3.09 -51.81 29.34
N ILE A 78 -2.93 -52.00 28.04
CA ILE A 78 -1.98 -51.23 27.22
C ILE A 78 -2.57 -49.85 26.94
N HIS A 79 -1.85 -48.81 27.39
CA HIS A 79 -2.25 -47.41 27.22
C HIS A 79 -1.37 -46.67 26.21
N SER A 80 -0.07 -46.96 26.17
CA SER A 80 0.82 -46.46 25.13
C SER A 80 1.46 -47.61 24.37
N LEU A 81 1.50 -47.49 23.05
CA LEU A 81 2.16 -48.42 22.14
C LEU A 81 3.16 -47.66 21.27
N ASP A 82 4.43 -48.01 21.41
CA ASP A 82 5.56 -47.48 20.65
C ASP A 82 6.06 -48.51 19.63
N LEU A 83 5.83 -48.19 18.36
CA LEU A 83 6.26 -48.91 17.17
C LEU A 83 7.22 -48.07 16.30
N SER A 84 7.85 -47.06 16.90
CA SER A 84 8.80 -46.19 16.19
C SER A 84 10.08 -46.93 15.78
N SER A 85 10.77 -46.42 14.75
CA SER A 85 12.09 -46.93 14.31
C SER A 85 12.09 -48.42 13.90
N ASN A 86 11.02 -48.89 13.27
CA ASN A 86 10.84 -50.29 12.85
C ASN A 86 10.93 -50.49 11.32
N GLN A 87 11.28 -49.44 10.55
CA GLN A 87 11.39 -49.46 9.08
C GLN A 87 10.10 -49.94 8.39
N LEU A 88 8.95 -49.67 9.01
CA LEU A 88 7.66 -50.10 8.51
C LEU A 88 7.28 -49.30 7.27
N LYS A 89 6.88 -49.98 6.20
CA LYS A 89 6.39 -49.35 4.96
C LYS A 89 4.88 -49.25 4.90
N ILE A 90 4.18 -50.22 5.49
CA ILE A 90 2.73 -50.35 5.47
C ILE A 90 2.27 -50.83 6.86
N ILE A 91 1.11 -50.34 7.30
CA ILE A 91 0.39 -50.86 8.46
C ILE A 91 -0.68 -51.84 7.96
N PRO A 92 -0.57 -53.16 8.24
CA PRO A 92 -1.56 -54.15 7.83
C PRO A 92 -2.96 -53.81 8.37
N GLU A 93 -3.99 -54.14 7.59
CA GLU A 93 -5.37 -53.90 8.01
C GLU A 93 -5.74 -54.71 9.25
N PHE A 94 -6.52 -54.11 10.15
CA PHE A 94 -7.03 -54.73 11.38
C PHE A 94 -5.95 -55.19 12.39
N VAL A 95 -4.69 -54.81 12.21
CA VAL A 95 -3.58 -55.24 13.06
C VAL A 95 -3.72 -54.80 14.53
N PHE A 96 -4.43 -53.69 14.75
CA PHE A 96 -4.72 -53.15 16.09
C PHE A 96 -6.06 -53.61 16.66
N ARG A 97 -6.69 -54.64 16.09
CA ARG A 97 -7.94 -55.18 16.63
C ARG A 97 -7.72 -55.70 18.05
N GLY A 98 -8.55 -55.22 18.97
CA GLY A 98 -8.49 -55.54 20.40
C GLY A 98 -7.55 -54.65 21.23
N PHE A 99 -6.85 -53.69 20.63
CA PHE A 99 -6.11 -52.65 21.35
C PHE A 99 -7.00 -51.42 21.65
N SER A 100 -8.21 -51.64 22.15
CA SER A 100 -9.22 -50.58 22.29
C SER A 100 -8.87 -49.50 23.31
N ASN A 101 -8.06 -49.83 24.33
CA ASN A 101 -7.70 -48.93 25.43
C ASN A 101 -6.41 -48.14 25.18
N VAL A 102 -5.76 -48.33 24.03
CA VAL A 102 -4.55 -47.57 23.66
C VAL A 102 -4.93 -46.12 23.41
N LYS A 103 -4.31 -45.22 24.17
CA LYS A 103 -4.47 -43.77 24.07
C LYS A 103 -3.36 -43.10 23.26
N ASN A 104 -2.15 -43.64 23.32
CA ASN A 104 -0.98 -43.06 22.66
C ASN A 104 -0.34 -44.10 21.73
N LEU A 105 -0.33 -43.82 20.43
CA LEU A 105 0.37 -44.64 19.43
C LEU A 105 1.46 -43.82 18.76
N THR A 106 2.69 -44.34 18.78
CA THR A 106 3.78 -43.76 17.98
C THR A 106 4.28 -44.75 16.93
N LEU A 107 4.32 -44.26 15.70
CA LEU A 107 4.82 -44.89 14.49
C LEU A 107 5.89 -44.01 13.83
N ALA A 108 6.51 -43.12 14.61
CA ALA A 108 7.51 -42.19 14.13
C ALA A 108 8.77 -42.90 13.61
N ASP A 109 9.51 -42.23 12.73
CA ASP A 109 10.79 -42.72 12.19
C ASP A 109 10.65 -44.11 11.52
N ASN A 110 9.62 -44.24 10.68
CA ASN A 110 9.38 -45.39 9.82
C ASN A 110 9.38 -44.94 8.35
N ASP A 111 9.06 -45.83 7.41
CA ASP A 111 9.01 -45.57 5.98
C ASP A 111 7.57 -45.57 5.44
N LEU A 112 6.59 -45.17 6.26
CA LEU A 112 5.18 -45.22 5.89
C LEU A 112 4.85 -44.19 4.80
N GLU A 113 4.28 -44.64 3.68
CA GLU A 113 3.88 -43.76 2.56
C GLU A 113 2.39 -43.39 2.60
N GLU A 114 1.54 -44.28 3.12
CA GLU A 114 0.11 -44.07 3.27
C GLU A 114 -0.47 -44.77 4.49
N ILE A 115 -1.60 -44.25 4.99
CA ILE A 115 -2.44 -44.93 5.98
C ILE A 115 -3.65 -45.54 5.26
N GLY A 116 -3.72 -46.88 5.27
CA GLY A 116 -4.79 -47.65 4.63
C GLY A 116 -6.14 -47.56 5.36
N ASN A 117 -7.17 -48.12 4.73
CA ASN A 117 -8.56 -47.91 5.16
C ASN A 117 -8.87 -48.47 6.55
N ALA A 118 -8.40 -49.68 6.82
CA ALA A 118 -8.59 -50.37 8.09
C ALA A 118 -7.29 -50.52 8.90
N SER A 119 -6.22 -49.80 8.52
CA SER A 119 -4.91 -49.87 9.18
C SER A 119 -4.94 -49.48 10.65
N LEU A 120 -5.82 -48.54 11.05
CA LEU A 120 -5.99 -48.12 12.44
C LEU A 120 -7.27 -48.67 13.10
N SER A 121 -7.91 -49.66 12.48
CA SER A 121 -9.16 -50.21 13.01
C SER A 121 -8.93 -50.93 14.33
N GLY A 122 -9.73 -50.60 15.34
CA GLY A 122 -9.65 -51.18 16.69
C GLY A 122 -9.17 -50.21 17.77
N LEU A 123 -8.57 -49.08 17.40
CA LEU A 123 -8.01 -48.07 18.30
C LEU A 123 -9.06 -47.05 18.77
N LYS A 124 -10.06 -47.52 19.53
CA LYS A 124 -11.26 -46.73 19.87
C LYS A 124 -11.00 -45.57 20.83
N SER A 125 -10.06 -45.71 21.76
CA SER A 125 -9.70 -44.68 22.75
C SER A 125 -8.41 -43.92 22.43
N LEU A 126 -7.96 -43.95 21.17
CA LEU A 126 -6.73 -43.26 20.76
C LEU A 126 -6.91 -41.75 20.83
N LEU A 127 -6.04 -41.08 21.57
CA LEU A 127 -6.01 -39.62 21.77
C LEU A 127 -4.84 -38.96 21.01
N TYR A 128 -3.67 -39.61 21.01
CA TYR A 128 -2.45 -39.10 20.39
C TYR A 128 -1.88 -40.10 19.39
N LEU A 129 -1.62 -39.62 18.18
CA LEU A 129 -0.98 -40.39 17.12
C LEU A 129 0.25 -39.66 16.58
N ASN A 130 1.41 -40.30 16.70
CA ASN A 130 2.66 -39.78 16.16
C ASN A 130 3.09 -40.54 14.90
N LEU A 131 3.15 -39.82 13.77
CA LEU A 131 3.57 -40.28 12.45
C LEU A 131 4.78 -39.47 11.95
N ALA A 132 5.49 -38.77 12.84
CA ALA A 132 6.62 -37.93 12.47
C ALA A 132 7.72 -38.71 11.73
N ASN A 133 8.45 -38.03 10.85
CA ASN A 133 9.57 -38.56 10.09
C ASN A 133 9.23 -39.86 9.35
N ASN A 134 8.15 -39.83 8.57
CA ASN A 134 7.77 -40.88 7.65
C ASN A 134 7.82 -40.33 6.20
N LYS A 135 7.22 -41.04 5.24
CA LYS A 135 7.10 -40.62 3.84
C LYS A 135 5.63 -40.39 3.46
N LEU A 136 4.82 -39.98 4.43
CA LEU A 136 3.37 -39.96 4.30
C LEU A 136 2.94 -38.95 3.23
N ARG A 137 2.11 -39.41 2.29
CA ARG A 137 1.52 -38.57 1.24
C ARG A 137 0.00 -38.63 1.21
N LYS A 138 -0.58 -39.74 1.67
CA LYS A 138 -2.03 -39.99 1.61
C LYS A 138 -2.55 -40.67 2.86
N TRP A 139 -3.82 -40.43 3.13
CA TRP A 139 -4.56 -41.10 4.19
C TRP A 139 -5.93 -41.50 3.66
N ASN A 140 -6.17 -42.80 3.49
CA ASN A 140 -7.38 -43.31 2.83
C ASN A 140 -8.46 -43.75 3.84
N GLY A 141 -8.10 -44.01 5.11
CA GLY A 141 -9.04 -44.49 6.13
C GLY A 141 -10.06 -43.52 6.69
N ASN A 142 -11.18 -44.09 7.14
CA ASN A 142 -12.27 -43.38 7.82
C ASN A 142 -11.98 -43.27 9.32
N LEU A 143 -11.43 -42.14 9.74
CA LEU A 143 -11.01 -41.93 11.12
C LEU A 143 -12.16 -41.78 12.11
N SER A 144 -13.30 -41.24 11.67
CA SER A 144 -14.49 -41.12 12.50
C SER A 144 -14.99 -42.48 13.02
N VAL A 145 -14.68 -43.56 12.30
CA VAL A 145 -15.01 -44.94 12.70
C VAL A 145 -13.84 -45.61 13.43
N ASN A 146 -12.62 -45.44 12.94
CA ASN A 146 -11.47 -46.18 13.46
C ASN A 146 -10.90 -45.60 14.76
N THR A 147 -10.84 -44.27 14.86
CA THR A 147 -10.20 -43.52 15.96
C THR A 147 -11.08 -42.32 16.34
N PRO A 148 -12.27 -42.55 16.91
CA PRO A 148 -13.27 -41.50 17.13
C PRO A 148 -12.84 -40.45 18.17
N GLU A 149 -11.98 -40.81 19.13
CA GLU A 149 -11.54 -39.94 20.22
C GLU A 149 -10.23 -39.18 19.92
N LEU A 150 -9.71 -39.27 18.69
CA LEU A 150 -8.39 -38.72 18.35
C LEU A 150 -8.36 -37.20 18.53
N GLU A 151 -7.43 -36.72 19.37
CA GLU A 151 -7.30 -35.31 19.73
C GLU A 151 -6.09 -34.65 19.06
N THR A 152 -4.98 -35.36 18.91
CA THR A 152 -3.74 -34.79 18.38
C THR A 152 -3.05 -35.75 17.42
N ILE A 153 -2.61 -35.20 16.28
CA ILE A 153 -1.81 -35.92 15.28
C ILE A 153 -0.49 -35.17 15.09
N ASN A 154 0.63 -35.88 15.08
CA ASN A 154 1.93 -35.33 14.70
C ASN A 154 2.39 -35.95 13.37
N VAL A 155 2.59 -35.12 12.35
CA VAL A 155 3.07 -35.50 11.00
C VAL A 155 4.34 -34.75 10.60
N THR A 156 5.08 -34.16 11.55
CA THR A 156 6.35 -33.45 11.28
C THR A 156 7.29 -34.30 10.43
N GLY A 157 8.05 -33.67 9.52
CA GLY A 157 8.96 -34.39 8.62
C GLY A 157 8.27 -35.15 7.49
N ASN A 158 6.96 -34.97 7.28
CA ASN A 158 6.23 -35.49 6.12
C ASN A 158 5.79 -34.35 5.18
N TYR A 159 5.65 -34.65 3.89
CA TYR A 159 4.99 -33.77 2.91
C TYR A 159 3.52 -34.20 2.77
N TRP A 160 2.72 -33.82 3.75
CA TRP A 160 1.34 -34.28 3.89
C TRP A 160 0.37 -33.14 4.22
N LEU A 161 -0.79 -33.18 3.56
CA LEU A 161 -1.91 -32.27 3.76
C LEU A 161 -3.13 -33.06 4.28
N PRO A 162 -3.79 -32.62 5.37
CA PRO A 162 -4.98 -33.29 5.88
C PRO A 162 -6.14 -33.16 4.90
N SER A 163 -6.74 -34.30 4.57
CA SER A 163 -7.99 -34.38 3.82
C SER A 163 -9.20 -34.07 4.72
N ASN A 164 -10.35 -33.77 4.10
CA ASN A 164 -11.57 -33.35 4.81
C ASN A 164 -12.01 -34.34 5.90
N ASN A 165 -11.91 -35.64 5.63
CA ASN A 165 -12.22 -36.69 6.61
C ASN A 165 -11.37 -36.63 7.89
N VAL A 166 -10.14 -36.12 7.82
CA VAL A 166 -9.30 -35.90 9.00
C VAL A 166 -9.74 -34.64 9.74
N LEU A 167 -9.99 -33.56 9.01
CA LEU A 167 -10.41 -32.27 9.56
C LEU A 167 -11.82 -32.32 10.20
N GLU A 168 -12.68 -33.23 9.74
CA GLU A 168 -14.03 -33.48 10.25
C GLU A 168 -14.06 -34.19 11.60
N LEU A 169 -12.92 -34.71 12.07
CA LEU A 169 -12.86 -35.37 13.37
C LEU A 169 -13.29 -34.42 14.49
N LYS A 170 -14.35 -34.85 15.20
CA LYS A 170 -15.04 -34.06 16.22
C LYS A 170 -14.10 -33.64 17.36
N TYR A 171 -13.26 -34.57 17.82
CA TYR A 171 -12.38 -34.38 18.97
C TYR A 171 -10.98 -33.87 18.58
N LEU A 172 -10.62 -33.91 17.29
CA LEU A 172 -9.30 -33.47 16.83
C LEU A 172 -9.11 -31.97 17.11
N ARG A 173 -8.05 -31.64 17.86
CA ARG A 173 -7.68 -30.27 18.26
C ARG A 173 -6.45 -29.77 17.54
N ASP A 174 -5.44 -30.63 17.41
CA ASP A 174 -4.12 -30.23 16.94
C ASP A 174 -3.56 -31.20 15.89
N ILE A 175 -3.01 -30.64 14.81
CA ILE A 175 -2.25 -31.37 13.79
C ILE A 175 -0.88 -30.68 13.68
N GLY A 176 0.16 -31.31 14.21
CA GLY A 176 1.52 -30.79 14.16
C GLY A 176 2.23 -31.20 12.88
N GLY A 177 2.99 -30.27 12.28
CA GLY A 177 3.96 -30.61 11.24
C GLY A 177 3.42 -30.71 9.80
N VAL A 178 2.24 -30.13 9.52
CA VAL A 178 1.62 -30.14 8.19
C VAL A 178 2.46 -29.32 7.20
N THR A 179 2.74 -29.88 6.04
CA THR A 179 3.55 -29.23 4.99
C THR A 179 2.83 -29.34 3.65
N TRP A 180 2.54 -28.20 3.02
CA TRP A 180 1.87 -28.15 1.70
C TRP A 180 2.61 -27.30 0.65
N THR A 181 3.48 -26.40 1.09
CA THR A 181 4.46 -25.67 0.26
C THR A 181 5.76 -25.53 1.03
N ASP A 182 6.87 -25.29 0.32
CA ASP A 182 8.18 -25.04 0.94
C ASP A 182 8.15 -23.81 1.87
N ASN A 183 7.35 -22.79 1.52
CA ASN A 183 7.18 -21.60 2.35
C ASN A 183 6.35 -21.86 3.62
N CYS A 184 5.51 -22.90 3.62
CA CYS A 184 4.63 -23.27 4.73
C CYS A 184 4.91 -24.72 5.17
N ALA A 185 6.15 -24.98 5.58
CA ALA A 185 6.58 -26.27 6.11
C ALA A 185 6.37 -26.40 7.62
N GLU A 186 6.17 -27.63 8.08
CA GLU A 186 6.04 -28.03 9.49
C GLU A 186 5.03 -27.18 10.29
N CYS A 187 3.94 -26.80 9.65
CA CYS A 187 2.94 -25.93 10.24
C CYS A 187 2.08 -26.69 11.27
N CYS A 188 1.87 -26.08 12.43
CA CYS A 188 0.91 -26.56 13.41
C CYS A 188 -0.48 -25.98 13.11
N LEU A 189 -1.45 -26.85 12.84
CA LEU A 189 -2.87 -26.51 12.72
C LEU A 189 -3.54 -26.75 14.08
N SER A 190 -4.25 -25.76 14.61
CA SER A 190 -4.86 -25.85 15.94
C SER A 190 -6.26 -25.26 15.94
N LYS A 191 -7.22 -25.91 16.61
CA LYS A 191 -8.54 -25.33 16.87
C LYS A 191 -8.43 -24.30 17.99
N GLU A 192 -8.15 -23.05 17.61
CA GLU A 192 -8.01 -21.92 18.55
C GLU A 192 -9.35 -21.66 19.29
N THR A 193 -9.35 -21.67 20.63
CA THR A 193 -10.54 -21.42 21.46
C THR A 193 -10.88 -19.94 21.61
N SER A 194 -9.97 -19.02 21.27
CA SER A 194 -10.24 -17.58 21.27
C SER A 194 -10.83 -17.13 19.93
N GLN A 195 -12.15 -17.25 19.79
CA GLN A 195 -12.96 -16.80 18.64
C GLN A 195 -12.96 -15.27 18.38
N ASN A 196 -12.05 -14.49 18.99
CA ASN A 196 -12.11 -13.03 19.01
C ASN A 196 -10.98 -12.32 18.25
N SER A 197 -10.44 -12.91 17.19
CA SER A 197 -9.69 -12.12 16.21
C SER A 197 -10.52 -12.00 14.93
N VAL A 198 -10.94 -10.78 14.60
CA VAL A 198 -11.57 -10.40 13.32
C VAL A 198 -10.81 -10.99 12.12
N THR A 199 -9.52 -11.25 12.30
CA THR A 199 -8.61 -11.93 11.37
C THR A 199 -9.03 -13.36 11.02
N TRP A 200 -9.66 -14.12 11.92
CA TRP A 200 -9.99 -15.52 11.68
C TRP A 200 -11.21 -15.71 10.78
N GLU A 201 -12.28 -14.94 11.01
CA GLU A 201 -13.49 -15.03 10.17
C GLU A 201 -13.18 -14.67 8.72
N ASN A 202 -12.25 -13.73 8.54
CA ASN A 202 -11.74 -13.34 7.23
C ASN A 202 -11.11 -14.50 6.45
N LEU A 203 -10.46 -15.47 7.12
CA LEU A 203 -9.80 -16.60 6.46
C LEU A 203 -10.78 -17.64 5.90
N ARG A 204 -12.04 -17.65 6.37
CA ARG A 204 -13.09 -18.51 5.82
C ARG A 204 -13.61 -18.04 4.48
N SER A 205 -13.48 -16.74 4.22
CA SER A 205 -13.93 -16.14 2.96
C SER A 205 -12.87 -16.32 1.89
N GLU A 206 -13.29 -16.51 0.64
CA GLU A 206 -12.37 -16.54 -0.51
C GLU A 206 -11.57 -15.24 -0.61
N MET A 207 -12.23 -14.14 -0.27
CA MET A 207 -11.66 -12.81 -0.24
C MET A 207 -12.28 -11.96 0.85
N TYR A 208 -11.48 -11.04 1.41
CA TYR A 208 -11.93 -10.07 2.40
C TYR A 208 -11.20 -8.73 2.20
N TYR A 209 -11.74 -7.67 2.82
CA TYR A 209 -11.18 -6.32 2.69
C TYR A 209 -10.70 -5.81 4.04
N ILE A 210 -9.51 -5.21 4.05
CA ILE A 210 -9.02 -4.42 5.18
C ILE A 210 -9.06 -2.94 4.77
N GLY A 211 -9.75 -2.14 5.57
CA GLY A 211 -9.91 -0.70 5.35
C GLY A 211 -11.06 -0.15 6.19
N ILE A 212 -11.26 1.16 6.13
CA ILE A 212 -12.45 1.77 6.72
C ILE A 212 -13.64 1.40 5.82
N GLU A 213 -14.71 0.88 6.41
CA GLU A 213 -15.90 0.50 5.65
C GLU A 213 -16.49 1.72 4.94
N GLY A 214 -16.81 1.55 3.65
CA GLY A 214 -17.30 2.64 2.79
C GLY A 214 -16.20 3.51 2.16
N ASP A 215 -14.99 3.58 2.71
CA ASP A 215 -13.93 4.43 2.14
C ASP A 215 -13.53 4.00 0.71
N CYS A 216 -13.05 4.98 -0.06
CA CYS A 216 -12.65 4.75 -1.45
C CYS A 216 -11.44 3.81 -1.58
N ARG A 217 -10.52 3.79 -0.60
CA ARG A 217 -9.30 2.97 -0.61
C ARG A 217 -9.42 1.81 0.36
N ALA A 218 -9.08 0.62 -0.09
CA ALA A 218 -8.99 -0.57 0.76
C ALA A 218 -7.93 -1.54 0.22
N ILE A 219 -7.57 -2.54 1.02
CA ILE A 219 -6.73 -3.65 0.59
C ILE A 219 -7.61 -4.89 0.53
N GLN A 220 -7.71 -5.48 -0.65
CA GLN A 220 -8.33 -6.77 -0.85
C GLN A 220 -7.31 -7.86 -0.55
N TYR A 221 -7.69 -8.86 0.24
CA TYR A 221 -6.91 -10.07 0.45
C TYR A 221 -7.65 -11.25 -0.18
N THR A 222 -6.91 -12.10 -0.88
CA THR A 222 -7.40 -13.38 -1.39
C THR A 222 -6.67 -14.49 -0.64
N VAL A 223 -7.45 -15.48 -0.18
CA VAL A 223 -6.95 -16.57 0.68
C VAL A 223 -6.75 -17.83 -0.17
N SER A 224 -5.66 -18.57 0.02
CA SER A 224 -5.45 -19.88 -0.62
C SER A 224 -6.53 -20.91 -0.24
N LYS A 225 -6.80 -21.89 -1.12
CA LYS A 225 -7.84 -22.91 -0.90
C LYS A 225 -7.53 -23.80 0.30
N GLU A 226 -6.26 -24.07 0.56
CA GLU A 226 -5.78 -24.88 1.67
C GLU A 226 -6.14 -24.21 3.01
N VAL A 227 -5.79 -22.92 3.16
CA VAL A 227 -6.09 -22.15 4.38
C VAL A 227 -7.60 -21.96 4.55
N GLN A 228 -8.36 -21.73 3.48
CA GLN A 228 -9.82 -21.69 3.53
C GLN A 228 -10.41 -23.01 4.04
N THR A 229 -9.88 -24.15 3.58
CA THR A 229 -10.32 -25.48 4.02
C THR A 229 -10.05 -25.67 5.51
N PHE A 230 -8.86 -25.29 6.00
CA PHE A 230 -8.55 -25.35 7.43
C PHE A 230 -9.50 -24.47 8.25
N ALA A 231 -9.72 -23.22 7.82
CA ALA A 231 -10.60 -22.27 8.50
C ALA A 231 -12.07 -22.75 8.53
N LYS A 232 -12.54 -23.39 7.46
CA LYS A 232 -13.88 -24.01 7.39
C LYS A 232 -14.08 -25.04 8.50
N TYR A 233 -13.06 -25.84 8.79
CA TYR A 233 -13.10 -26.88 9.83
C TYR A 233 -12.62 -26.40 11.21
N GLY A 234 -12.39 -25.11 11.40
CA GLY A 234 -12.01 -24.55 12.70
C GLY A 234 -10.51 -24.52 12.99
N PHE A 235 -9.65 -24.93 12.05
CA PHE A 235 -8.21 -25.01 12.25
C PHE A 235 -7.51 -23.71 11.82
N TYR A 236 -6.70 -23.16 12.73
CA TYR A 236 -5.84 -22.02 12.45
C TYR A 236 -4.39 -22.48 12.22
N PRO A 237 -3.78 -22.13 11.07
CA PRO A 237 -2.37 -22.43 10.79
C PRO A 237 -1.44 -21.44 11.52
N LYS A 238 -0.71 -21.94 12.53
CA LYS A 238 0.21 -21.11 13.34
C LYS A 238 1.42 -20.59 12.57
N CYS A 239 1.77 -21.21 11.43
CA CYS A 239 2.84 -20.77 10.54
C CYS A 239 2.55 -19.45 9.82
N LEU A 240 1.31 -18.95 9.81
CA LEU A 240 0.99 -17.60 9.27
C LEU A 240 1.66 -16.44 10.02
N LYS A 241 2.29 -16.73 11.17
CA LYS A 241 3.19 -15.78 11.86
C LYS A 241 4.47 -15.51 11.08
N ASN A 242 4.90 -16.43 10.20
CA ASN A 242 6.03 -16.23 9.30
C ASN A 242 5.57 -15.48 8.04
N ASP A 243 6.23 -14.36 7.74
CA ASP A 243 5.91 -13.51 6.59
C ASP A 243 6.01 -14.25 5.25
N GLN A 244 6.95 -15.20 5.10
CA GLN A 244 7.11 -15.96 3.85
C GLN A 244 5.90 -16.87 3.58
N CYS A 245 5.48 -17.64 4.59
CA CYS A 245 4.26 -18.45 4.49
C CYS A 245 3.05 -17.56 4.26
N LYS A 246 2.91 -16.49 5.04
CA LYS A 246 1.78 -15.56 4.97
C LYS A 246 1.60 -14.94 3.59
N VAL A 247 2.66 -14.42 2.98
CA VAL A 247 2.59 -13.81 1.64
C VAL A 247 2.31 -14.86 0.55
N SER A 248 2.74 -16.11 0.74
CA SER A 248 2.48 -17.17 -0.22
C SER A 248 1.01 -17.63 -0.26
N VAL A 249 0.28 -17.50 0.86
CA VAL A 249 -1.11 -17.99 1.00
C VAL A 249 -2.14 -16.87 1.11
N LEU A 250 -1.71 -15.64 1.39
CA LEU A 250 -2.54 -14.44 1.44
C LEU A 250 -1.98 -13.42 0.45
N THR A 251 -2.60 -13.32 -0.71
CA THR A 251 -2.23 -12.31 -1.72
C THR A 251 -3.03 -11.05 -1.48
N SER A 252 -2.35 -9.90 -1.35
CA SER A 252 -2.99 -8.61 -1.16
C SER A 252 -3.00 -7.79 -2.46
N LYS A 253 -4.10 -7.07 -2.70
CA LYS A 253 -4.29 -6.19 -3.84
C LYS A 253 -4.88 -4.85 -3.38
N PRO A 254 -4.22 -3.71 -3.66
CA PRO A 254 -4.78 -2.41 -3.36
C PRO A 254 -5.97 -2.10 -4.29
N ILE A 255 -7.07 -1.61 -3.73
CA ILE A 255 -8.27 -1.24 -4.49
C ILE A 255 -8.66 0.22 -4.25
N HIS A 256 -9.24 0.84 -5.29
CA HIS A 256 -9.77 2.20 -5.24
C HIS A 256 -11.17 2.27 -5.86
N ARG A 257 -12.21 2.19 -5.02
CA ARG A 257 -13.62 2.11 -5.42
C ARG A 257 -14.12 3.35 -6.17
N CYS A 258 -13.51 4.51 -5.91
CA CYS A 258 -13.91 5.80 -6.50
C CYS A 258 -13.08 6.18 -7.73
N TRP A 259 -12.18 5.29 -8.19
CA TRP A 259 -11.17 5.59 -9.22
C TRP A 259 -11.79 6.01 -10.55
N ASP A 260 -12.81 5.29 -10.99
CA ASP A 260 -13.47 5.54 -12.26
C ASP A 260 -14.24 6.85 -12.25
N THR A 261 -14.91 7.18 -11.14
CA THR A 261 -15.60 8.46 -10.96
C THR A 261 -14.63 9.63 -11.06
N ASP A 262 -13.51 9.58 -10.33
CA ASP A 262 -12.48 10.62 -10.37
C ASP A 262 -11.92 10.81 -11.78
N ASN A 263 -11.59 9.70 -12.46
CA ASN A 263 -11.04 9.71 -13.80
C ASN A 263 -12.04 10.22 -14.85
N ASN A 264 -13.32 9.91 -14.68
CA ASN A 264 -14.36 10.41 -15.57
C ASN A 264 -14.49 11.93 -15.52
N ILE A 265 -14.35 12.53 -14.33
CA ILE A 265 -14.35 13.99 -14.18
C ILE A 265 -13.05 14.58 -14.74
N LEU A 266 -11.90 13.98 -14.43
CA LEU A 266 -10.60 14.44 -14.92
C LEU A 266 -10.43 14.32 -16.44
N ASN A 267 -11.32 13.62 -17.16
CA ASN A 267 -11.30 13.61 -18.63
C ASN A 267 -11.43 15.00 -19.25
N VAL A 268 -12.01 15.97 -18.54
CA VAL A 268 -12.08 17.37 -19.00
C VAL A 268 -10.68 17.97 -19.23
N GLU A 269 -9.63 17.43 -18.60
CA GLU A 269 -8.25 17.87 -18.78
C GLU A 269 -7.71 17.58 -20.19
N TYR A 270 -8.23 16.57 -20.88
CA TYR A 270 -7.87 16.34 -22.29
C TYR A 270 -8.37 17.45 -23.22
N LEU A 271 -9.29 18.31 -22.75
CA LEU A 271 -9.69 19.53 -23.44
C LEU A 271 -8.92 20.74 -22.91
N ILE A 272 -8.87 20.92 -21.58
CA ILE A 272 -8.28 22.10 -20.94
C ILE A 272 -6.77 22.15 -21.15
N ALA A 273 -6.05 21.05 -20.89
CA ALA A 273 -4.59 21.04 -20.91
C ALA A 273 -4.00 21.33 -22.30
N PRO A 274 -4.47 20.73 -23.42
CA PRO A 274 -3.93 21.07 -24.73
C PRO A 274 -4.17 22.53 -25.13
N ILE A 275 -5.34 23.10 -24.79
CA ILE A 275 -5.64 24.51 -25.05
C ILE A 275 -4.73 25.40 -24.20
N SER A 276 -4.60 25.12 -22.90
CA SER A 276 -3.69 25.83 -21.99
C SER A 276 -2.25 25.81 -22.51
N LEU A 277 -1.75 24.64 -22.92
CA LEU A 277 -0.41 24.45 -23.44
C LEU A 277 -0.19 25.29 -24.70
N ALA A 278 -1.12 25.23 -25.66
CA ALA A 278 -1.05 26.01 -26.89
C ALA A 278 -1.05 27.52 -26.63
N LEU A 279 -1.94 28.01 -25.77
CA LEU A 279 -2.03 29.43 -25.43
C LEU A 279 -0.75 29.93 -24.76
N ASN A 280 -0.21 29.20 -23.79
CA ASN A 280 1.02 29.59 -23.10
C ASN A 280 2.25 29.55 -24.03
N ILE A 281 2.34 28.57 -24.94
CA ILE A 281 3.37 28.54 -25.99
C ILE A 281 3.25 29.76 -26.92
N ILE A 282 2.04 30.11 -27.35
CA ILE A 282 1.80 31.30 -28.19
C ILE A 282 2.27 32.57 -27.47
N VAL A 283 1.93 32.73 -26.18
CA VAL A 283 2.39 33.87 -25.38
C VAL A 283 3.91 33.95 -25.34
N MET A 284 4.58 32.84 -25.08
CA MET A 284 6.02 32.76 -24.97
C MET A 284 6.71 33.06 -26.30
N VAL A 285 6.30 32.38 -27.38
CA VAL A 285 6.88 32.58 -28.72
C VAL A 285 6.66 34.02 -29.20
N ASN A 286 5.44 34.55 -29.11
CA ASN A 286 5.14 35.89 -29.62
C ASN A 286 5.90 36.98 -28.84
N THR A 287 5.99 36.87 -27.52
CA THR A 287 6.72 37.86 -26.70
C THR A 287 8.23 37.80 -26.92
N LEU A 288 8.84 36.61 -26.90
CA LEU A 288 10.31 36.48 -26.97
C LEU A 288 10.87 36.86 -28.34
N THR A 289 10.09 36.62 -29.40
CA THR A 289 10.53 36.87 -30.78
C THR A 289 10.29 38.31 -31.24
N ASP A 290 9.41 39.08 -30.59
CA ASP A 290 9.19 40.49 -30.90
C ASP A 290 10.07 41.40 -30.01
N ARG A 291 10.88 42.25 -30.65
CA ARG A 291 11.84 43.12 -29.94
C ARG A 291 11.16 44.18 -29.05
N HIS A 292 9.98 44.65 -29.42
CA HIS A 292 9.22 45.64 -28.66
C HIS A 292 8.49 45.01 -27.48
N LEU A 293 7.96 43.79 -27.66
CA LEU A 293 7.28 43.07 -26.58
C LEU A 293 8.25 42.65 -25.48
N ARG A 294 9.38 42.01 -25.83
CA ARG A 294 10.42 41.60 -24.86
C ARG A 294 11.11 42.77 -24.14
N GLY A 295 10.98 43.99 -24.68
CA GLY A 295 11.48 45.21 -24.03
C GLY A 295 10.59 45.66 -22.86
N ASN A 296 9.32 45.24 -22.83
CA ASN A 296 8.38 45.57 -21.76
C ASN A 296 8.51 44.56 -20.61
N VAL A 297 8.93 45.06 -19.44
CA VAL A 297 9.17 44.25 -18.23
C VAL A 297 7.94 43.43 -17.86
N ALA A 298 6.75 44.01 -17.91
CA ALA A 298 5.54 43.30 -17.52
C ALA A 298 5.16 42.17 -18.49
N LEU A 299 5.46 42.30 -19.78
CA LEU A 299 5.27 41.21 -20.75
C LEU A 299 6.33 40.11 -20.58
N LEU A 300 7.54 40.48 -20.16
CA LEU A 300 8.58 39.52 -19.79
C LEU A 300 8.16 38.68 -18.57
N LEU A 301 7.58 39.32 -17.54
CA LEU A 301 7.05 38.62 -16.36
C LEU A 301 5.90 37.67 -16.72
N VAL A 302 4.96 38.11 -17.56
CA VAL A 302 3.89 37.21 -18.03
C VAL A 302 4.43 36.08 -18.91
N THR A 303 5.53 36.30 -19.63
CA THR A 303 6.18 35.23 -20.38
C THR A 303 6.86 34.21 -19.45
N ASN A 304 7.47 34.66 -18.35
CA ASN A 304 8.00 33.76 -17.33
C ASN A 304 6.89 32.92 -16.69
N MET A 305 5.75 33.55 -16.42
CA MET A 305 4.57 32.86 -15.91
C MET A 305 4.00 31.84 -16.91
N ALA A 306 3.98 32.17 -18.21
CA ALA A 306 3.60 31.22 -19.24
C ALA A 306 4.56 30.01 -19.29
N ALA A 307 5.85 30.20 -19.01
CA ALA A 307 6.82 29.10 -18.94
C ALA A 307 6.55 28.16 -17.75
N SER A 308 6.19 28.69 -16.57
CA SER A 308 5.79 27.85 -15.43
C SER A 308 4.45 27.16 -15.66
N ASP A 309 3.49 27.84 -16.27
CA ASP A 309 2.18 27.26 -16.63
C ASP A 309 2.32 26.14 -17.68
N ILE A 310 3.31 26.20 -18.59
CA ILE A 310 3.64 25.08 -19.49
C ILE A 310 4.12 23.86 -18.69
N LEU A 311 5.04 24.03 -17.74
CA LEU A 311 5.51 22.93 -16.89
C LEU A 311 4.36 22.27 -16.13
N LEU A 312 3.48 23.09 -15.53
CA LEU A 312 2.30 22.63 -14.83
C LEU A 312 1.34 21.87 -15.75
N THR A 313 1.10 22.38 -16.97
CA THR A 313 0.19 21.76 -17.94
C THR A 313 0.74 20.43 -18.48
N VAL A 314 2.06 20.33 -18.68
CA VAL A 314 2.71 19.06 -19.04
C VAL A 314 2.58 18.06 -17.91
N TYR A 315 2.82 18.49 -16.67
CA TYR A 315 2.62 17.67 -15.48
C TYR A 315 1.18 17.12 -15.39
N THR A 316 0.15 17.97 -15.53
CA THR A 316 -1.25 17.52 -15.43
C THR A 316 -1.64 16.59 -16.55
N LEU A 317 -1.19 16.84 -17.79
CA LEU A 317 -1.46 15.98 -18.93
C LEU A 317 -0.85 14.58 -18.76
N VAL A 318 0.41 14.50 -18.31
CA VAL A 318 1.06 13.21 -18.04
C VAL A 318 0.33 12.47 -16.94
N LEU A 319 0.00 13.16 -15.84
CA LEU A 319 -0.73 12.57 -14.73
C LEU A 319 -2.06 11.95 -15.18
N VAL A 320 -2.91 12.72 -15.86
CA VAL A 320 -4.23 12.26 -16.32
C VAL A 320 -4.12 11.15 -17.39
N SER A 321 -3.03 11.13 -18.15
CA SER A 321 -2.74 10.06 -19.11
C SER A 321 -2.40 8.74 -18.41
N VAL A 322 -1.50 8.78 -17.42
CA VAL A 322 -1.10 7.57 -16.66
C VAL A 322 -2.29 7.02 -15.86
N ARG A 323 -3.20 7.87 -15.38
CA ARG A 323 -4.40 7.45 -14.65
C ARG A 323 -5.39 6.58 -15.42
N LYS A 324 -5.22 6.43 -16.75
CA LYS A 324 -6.06 5.55 -17.58
C LYS A 324 -5.82 4.06 -17.37
N ILE A 325 -4.70 3.70 -16.75
CA ILE A 325 -4.40 2.31 -16.41
C ILE A 325 -5.10 1.90 -15.10
N PRO A 326 -5.23 0.59 -14.83
CA PRO A 326 -5.78 0.10 -13.57
C PRO A 326 -5.03 0.66 -12.36
N TYR A 327 -5.73 0.92 -11.25
CA TYR A 327 -5.17 1.56 -10.05
C TYR A 327 -3.93 0.84 -9.50
N GLU A 328 -3.87 -0.49 -9.59
CA GLU A 328 -2.73 -1.27 -9.14
C GLU A 328 -1.45 -0.94 -9.92
N ASP A 329 -1.54 -0.91 -11.25
CA ASP A 329 -0.41 -0.59 -12.13
C ASP A 329 -0.05 0.90 -12.05
N PHE A 330 -1.06 1.76 -11.84
CA PHE A 330 -0.86 3.17 -11.54
C PHE A 330 0.05 3.36 -10.32
N LEU A 331 -0.21 2.66 -9.21
CA LEU A 331 0.63 2.80 -8.02
C LEU A 331 2.09 2.39 -8.27
N LYS A 332 2.30 1.31 -9.04
CA LYS A 332 3.65 0.83 -9.39
C LYS A 332 4.41 1.86 -10.23
N ILE A 333 3.79 2.35 -11.32
CA ILE A 333 4.41 3.33 -12.22
C ILE A 333 4.65 4.67 -11.52
N MET A 334 3.69 5.12 -10.72
CA MET A 334 3.80 6.41 -10.04
C MET A 334 4.84 6.41 -8.93
N SER A 335 5.14 5.26 -8.31
CA SER A 335 6.24 5.15 -7.33
C SER A 335 7.56 5.65 -7.92
N ASP A 336 7.86 5.28 -9.16
CA ASP A 336 9.11 5.65 -9.83
C ASP A 336 9.03 7.04 -10.49
N PHE A 337 7.85 7.43 -10.95
CA PHE A 337 7.65 8.70 -11.66
C PHE A 337 7.45 9.91 -10.73
N CYS A 338 6.97 9.69 -9.51
CA CYS A 338 6.63 10.78 -8.58
C CYS A 338 7.77 11.75 -8.24
N PRO A 339 9.04 11.31 -8.10
CA PRO A 339 10.15 12.25 -7.87
C PRO A 339 10.28 13.32 -8.96
N VAL A 340 10.11 12.93 -10.22
CA VAL A 340 10.20 13.86 -11.36
C VAL A 340 8.93 14.71 -11.47
N ALA A 341 7.76 14.08 -11.35
CA ALA A 341 6.47 14.77 -11.47
C ALA A 341 6.29 15.82 -10.36
N GLY A 342 6.58 15.45 -9.12
CA GLY A 342 6.48 16.33 -7.97
C GLY A 342 7.49 17.48 -8.02
N PHE A 343 8.71 17.24 -8.53
CA PHE A 343 9.71 18.29 -8.77
C PHE A 343 9.18 19.33 -9.77
N LEU A 344 8.68 18.88 -10.93
CA LEU A 344 8.13 19.77 -11.96
C LEU A 344 6.97 20.60 -11.43
N TRP A 345 6.05 19.98 -10.70
CA TRP A 345 4.91 20.66 -10.11
C TRP A 345 5.36 21.73 -9.10
N LEU A 346 6.27 21.39 -8.18
CA LEU A 346 6.68 22.29 -7.10
C LEU A 346 7.44 23.51 -7.64
N VAL A 347 8.36 23.30 -8.59
CA VAL A 347 9.06 24.41 -9.26
C VAL A 347 8.06 25.32 -9.98
N ALA A 348 7.13 24.75 -10.75
CA ALA A 348 6.13 25.53 -11.48
C ALA A 348 5.30 26.42 -10.54
N GLN A 349 4.83 25.87 -9.42
CA GLN A 349 4.02 26.62 -8.46
C GLN A 349 4.81 27.75 -7.79
N ILE A 350 6.02 27.48 -7.29
CA ILE A 350 6.83 28.52 -6.62
C ILE A 350 7.11 29.67 -7.59
N VAL A 351 7.54 29.36 -8.82
CA VAL A 351 7.84 30.37 -9.84
C VAL A 351 6.62 31.18 -10.22
N THR A 352 5.45 30.55 -10.39
CA THR A 352 4.19 31.26 -10.70
C THR A 352 3.83 32.26 -9.61
N ILE A 353 3.94 31.87 -8.34
CA ILE A 353 3.58 32.71 -7.18
C ILE A 353 4.52 33.91 -7.06
N THR A 354 5.84 33.66 -7.08
CA THR A 354 6.83 34.75 -6.98
C THR A 354 6.76 35.70 -8.18
N THR A 355 6.47 35.18 -9.37
CA THR A 355 6.28 36.00 -10.59
C THR A 355 5.02 36.86 -10.48
N SER A 356 3.93 36.32 -9.92
CA SER A 356 2.69 37.07 -9.69
C SER A 356 2.89 38.23 -8.72
N VAL A 357 3.63 38.01 -7.62
CA VAL A 357 3.98 39.08 -6.67
C VAL A 357 4.85 40.14 -7.34
N LEU A 358 5.88 39.72 -8.09
CA LEU A 358 6.76 40.66 -8.80
C LEU A 358 5.99 41.46 -9.86
N LEU A 359 5.00 40.87 -10.52
CA LEU A 359 4.09 41.58 -11.42
C LEU A 359 3.27 42.64 -10.67
N THR A 360 2.75 42.33 -9.47
CA THR A 360 2.08 43.35 -8.64
C THR A 360 3.01 44.49 -8.27
N ILE A 361 4.25 44.20 -7.87
CA ILE A 361 5.26 45.21 -7.51
C ILE A 361 5.60 46.08 -8.73
N GLU A 362 5.86 45.49 -9.90
CA GLU A 362 6.13 46.24 -11.13
C GLU A 362 4.99 47.22 -11.43
N ARG A 363 3.73 46.80 -11.24
CA ARG A 363 2.57 47.64 -11.47
C ARG A 363 2.40 48.74 -10.45
N TYR A 364 2.63 48.41 -9.18
CA TYR A 364 2.66 49.39 -8.12
C TYR A 364 3.66 50.51 -8.43
N LEU A 365 4.90 50.14 -8.78
CA LEU A 365 5.97 51.09 -9.10
C LEU A 365 5.65 51.92 -10.35
N THR A 366 5.14 51.29 -11.41
CA THR A 366 4.81 52.00 -12.66
C THR A 366 3.65 52.99 -12.50
N ILE A 367 2.65 52.69 -11.67
CA ILE A 367 1.44 53.52 -11.50
C ILE A 367 1.65 54.61 -10.46
N VAL A 368 2.08 54.24 -9.25
CA VAL A 368 2.19 55.17 -8.11
C VAL A 368 3.39 56.09 -8.30
N TYR A 369 4.52 55.55 -8.78
CA TYR A 369 5.75 56.31 -9.06
C TYR A 369 5.87 56.65 -10.55
N CYS A 370 4.74 56.92 -11.22
CA CYS A 370 4.75 57.28 -12.63
C CYS A 370 5.61 58.52 -12.94
N MET A 371 5.75 59.45 -11.98
CA MET A 371 6.57 60.67 -12.09
C MET A 371 8.05 60.47 -11.71
N ASN A 372 8.43 59.31 -11.16
CA ASN A 372 9.82 58.99 -10.79
C ASN A 372 10.31 57.75 -11.57
N PRO A 373 10.93 57.93 -12.75
CA PRO A 373 11.42 56.82 -13.57
C PRO A 373 12.50 55.97 -12.89
N ALA A 374 13.26 56.53 -11.94
CA ALA A 374 14.32 55.82 -11.24
C ALA A 374 13.78 54.75 -10.27
N ALA A 375 12.52 54.89 -9.81
CA ALA A 375 11.86 53.92 -8.96
C ALA A 375 11.24 52.72 -9.72
N ARG A 376 11.26 52.74 -11.06
CA ARG A 376 10.62 51.68 -11.86
C ARG A 376 11.54 50.48 -12.02
N LEU A 377 10.96 49.28 -11.99
CA LEU A 377 11.67 48.04 -12.23
C LEU A 377 12.26 48.01 -13.65
N ARG A 378 13.58 47.95 -13.76
CA ARG A 378 14.29 47.87 -15.03
C ARG A 378 14.33 46.41 -15.52
N ARG A 379 14.49 46.24 -16.83
CA ARG A 379 14.56 44.90 -17.44
C ARG A 379 15.68 44.03 -16.87
N LYS A 380 16.86 44.60 -16.64
CA LYS A 380 18.00 43.86 -16.07
C LYS A 380 17.67 43.34 -14.66
N GLU A 381 17.08 44.18 -13.83
CA GLU A 381 16.66 43.83 -12.47
C GLU A 381 15.58 42.74 -12.49
N ALA A 382 14.57 42.87 -13.35
CA ALA A 382 13.55 41.85 -13.50
C ALA A 382 14.12 40.50 -13.90
N ILE A 383 15.05 40.45 -14.86
CA ILE A 383 15.72 39.20 -15.27
C ILE A 383 16.50 38.58 -14.11
N ILE A 384 17.23 39.39 -13.34
CA ILE A 384 17.96 38.92 -12.16
C ILE A 384 16.99 38.32 -11.13
N CYS A 385 15.89 39.01 -10.81
CA CYS A 385 14.87 38.49 -9.91
C CYS A 385 14.29 37.16 -10.40
N LEU A 386 13.98 37.04 -11.70
CA LEU A 386 13.47 35.80 -12.27
C LEU A 386 14.48 34.65 -12.13
N ILE A 387 15.76 34.88 -12.43
CA ILE A 387 16.81 33.86 -12.25
C ILE A 387 16.89 33.41 -10.79
N VAL A 388 16.88 34.37 -9.86
CA VAL A 388 16.89 34.07 -8.41
C VAL A 388 15.67 33.23 -8.01
N PHE A 389 14.48 33.56 -8.51
CA PHE A 389 13.27 32.77 -8.22
C PHE A 389 13.36 31.34 -8.76
N TRP A 390 13.87 31.14 -9.96
CA TRP A 390 14.09 29.80 -10.52
C TRP A 390 15.11 28.99 -9.70
N VAL A 391 16.20 29.62 -9.26
CA VAL A 391 17.21 28.97 -8.42
C VAL A 391 16.61 28.57 -7.07
N ILE A 392 15.92 29.47 -6.39
CA ILE A 392 15.27 29.19 -5.10
C ILE A 392 14.22 28.08 -5.26
N ALA A 393 13.37 28.17 -6.29
CA ALA A 393 12.35 27.16 -6.56
C ALA A 393 12.96 25.77 -6.79
N THR A 394 14.06 25.71 -7.55
CA THR A 394 14.79 24.47 -7.83
C THR A 394 15.40 23.89 -6.57
N ILE A 395 16.04 24.72 -5.73
CA ILE A 395 16.63 24.28 -4.45
C ILE A 395 15.54 23.67 -3.55
N ILE A 396 14.40 24.37 -3.39
CA ILE A 396 13.29 23.89 -2.56
C ILE A 396 12.71 22.59 -3.13
N ALA A 397 12.59 22.46 -4.45
CA ALA A 397 12.07 21.25 -5.08
C ALA A 397 13.00 20.04 -5.06
N ILE A 398 14.30 20.24 -4.83
CA ILE A 398 15.25 19.14 -4.62
C ILE A 398 15.14 18.55 -3.20
N LEU A 399 14.69 19.32 -2.20
CA LEU A 399 14.63 18.87 -0.81
C LEU A 399 13.88 17.54 -0.61
N PRO A 400 12.67 17.32 -1.21
CA PRO A 400 11.99 16.03 -1.09
C PRO A 400 12.68 14.87 -1.83
N THR A 401 13.53 15.16 -2.82
CA THR A 401 14.38 14.12 -3.43
C THR A 401 15.63 13.82 -2.61
N ALA A 402 16.08 14.78 -1.80
CA ALA A 402 17.23 14.66 -0.91
C ALA A 402 16.90 14.04 0.46
N GLY A 403 15.67 13.55 0.65
CA GLY A 403 15.22 12.90 1.89
C GLY A 403 14.62 13.84 2.94
N ILE A 404 14.49 15.14 2.66
CA ILE A 404 13.77 16.10 3.50
C ILE A 404 12.33 16.17 2.99
N GLY A 405 11.51 15.20 3.41
CA GLY A 405 10.23 14.87 2.78
C GLY A 405 10.42 13.88 1.62
N VAL A 406 9.32 13.41 1.02
CA VAL A 406 9.34 12.50 -0.14
C VAL A 406 8.20 12.84 -1.09
N TYR A 407 8.48 12.77 -2.40
CA TYR A 407 7.43 12.72 -3.41
C TYR A 407 6.78 11.33 -3.39
N THR A 408 5.71 11.19 -2.61
CA THR A 408 5.06 9.90 -2.36
C THR A 408 4.12 9.52 -3.50
N SER A 409 3.86 8.22 -3.65
CA SER A 409 2.84 7.66 -4.56
C SER A 409 1.41 7.95 -4.10
N ASN A 410 1.14 9.20 -3.73
CA ASN A 410 -0.20 9.70 -3.71
C ASN A 410 -0.63 10.03 -5.13
N THR A 411 -1.94 10.17 -5.32
CA THR A 411 -2.63 10.44 -6.59
C THR A 411 -2.00 11.57 -7.43
N TYR A 412 -1.22 12.49 -6.83
CA TYR A 412 -0.70 13.72 -7.44
C TYR A 412 0.80 13.97 -7.16
N CYS A 413 1.55 13.04 -6.56
CA CYS A 413 2.97 13.21 -6.22
C CYS A 413 3.33 14.49 -5.44
N VAL A 414 2.43 14.99 -4.57
CA VAL A 414 2.64 16.24 -3.80
C VAL A 414 3.03 15.93 -2.35
N PRO A 415 4.03 16.60 -1.74
CA PRO A 415 4.49 16.31 -0.38
C PRO A 415 3.58 16.91 0.71
N VAL A 416 2.33 16.46 0.83
CA VAL A 416 1.32 17.07 1.74
C VAL A 416 0.70 16.07 2.74
N ARG A 417 0.73 14.76 2.47
CA ARG A 417 0.15 13.77 3.40
C ARG A 417 1.17 13.31 4.43
N PRO A 418 0.84 13.21 5.74
CA PRO A 418 1.74 12.62 6.71
C PRO A 418 1.89 11.11 6.47
N LEU A 419 3.11 10.62 6.29
CA LEU A 419 3.44 9.20 6.40
C LEU A 419 4.04 8.97 7.79
N ARG A 420 3.58 7.90 8.45
CA ARG A 420 3.92 7.58 9.86
C ARG A 420 5.42 7.39 10.09
N ASP A 421 6.18 7.11 9.02
CA ASP A 421 7.57 6.70 9.06
C ASP A 421 8.56 7.75 8.50
N ILE A 422 8.07 8.94 8.07
CA ILE A 422 8.92 9.98 7.46
C ILE A 422 8.82 11.30 8.26
N PRO A 423 9.89 11.73 8.97
CA PRO A 423 9.87 12.98 9.71
C PRO A 423 9.81 14.20 8.77
N HIS A 424 9.23 15.31 9.25
CA HIS A 424 9.20 16.64 8.61
C HIS A 424 8.44 16.81 7.27
N MET A 425 7.87 15.76 6.66
CA MET A 425 7.16 15.91 5.37
C MET A 425 5.93 16.82 5.46
N LEU A 426 5.15 16.71 6.53
CA LEU A 426 3.97 17.56 6.73
C LEU A 426 4.37 19.02 7.01
N GLU A 427 5.42 19.21 7.81
CA GLU A 427 5.94 20.55 8.17
C GLU A 427 6.45 21.29 6.93
N LEU A 428 7.14 20.59 6.01
CA LEU A 428 7.60 21.16 4.75
C LEU A 428 6.43 21.59 3.86
N GLY A 429 5.45 20.71 3.66
CA GLY A 429 4.27 21.00 2.83
C GLY A 429 3.45 22.18 3.38
N VAL A 430 3.17 22.17 4.69
CA VAL A 430 2.45 23.26 5.37
C VAL A 430 3.26 24.54 5.36
N GLY A 431 4.58 24.48 5.56
CA GLY A 431 5.48 25.63 5.54
C GLY A 431 5.51 26.33 4.18
N ILE A 432 5.74 25.58 3.10
CA ILE A 432 5.73 26.10 1.73
C ILE A 432 4.36 26.70 1.39
N GLY A 433 3.27 25.98 1.71
CA GLY A 433 1.90 26.47 1.49
C GLY A 433 1.59 27.76 2.25
N SER A 434 2.02 27.86 3.51
CA SER A 434 1.82 29.05 4.34
C SER A 434 2.59 30.26 3.80
N VAL A 435 3.86 30.09 3.42
CA VAL A 435 4.66 31.14 2.81
C VAL A 435 4.01 31.64 1.51
N ALA A 436 3.52 30.73 0.68
CA ALA A 436 2.81 31.09 -0.55
C ALA A 436 1.54 31.92 -0.29
N VAL A 437 0.72 31.53 0.68
CA VAL A 437 -0.48 32.28 1.08
C VAL A 437 -0.10 33.67 1.60
N LEU A 438 0.93 33.78 2.44
CA LEU A 438 1.40 35.07 2.97
C LEU A 438 1.90 36.00 1.85
N LEU A 439 2.62 35.47 0.86
CA LEU A 439 3.07 36.24 -0.30
C LEU A 439 1.90 36.80 -1.10
N TYR A 440 0.83 36.01 -1.32
CA TYR A 440 -0.37 36.52 -1.98
C TYR A 440 -1.12 37.54 -1.13
N LEU A 441 -1.27 37.32 0.18
CA LEU A 441 -1.91 38.28 1.08
C LEU A 441 -1.17 39.62 1.09
N ALA A 442 0.16 39.61 1.00
CA ALA A 442 0.98 40.82 0.91
C ALA A 442 0.71 41.64 -0.37
N THR A 443 0.14 41.04 -1.43
CA THR A 443 -0.26 41.78 -2.65
C THR A 443 -1.53 42.60 -2.46
N ILE A 444 -2.41 42.24 -1.52
CA ILE A 444 -3.71 42.89 -1.33
C ILE A 444 -3.55 44.37 -0.93
N PRO A 445 -2.75 44.74 0.09
CA PRO A 445 -2.53 46.14 0.46
C PRO A 445 -1.97 46.98 -0.70
N LEU A 446 -1.09 46.42 -1.52
CA LEU A 446 -0.52 47.10 -2.69
C LEU A 446 -1.62 47.47 -3.70
N TYR A 447 -2.54 46.54 -3.99
CA TYR A 447 -3.68 46.82 -4.87
C TYR A 447 -4.67 47.82 -4.29
N VAL A 448 -4.96 47.72 -3.00
CA VAL A 448 -5.82 48.72 -2.31
C VAL A 448 -5.21 50.11 -2.43
N HIS A 449 -3.89 50.24 -2.22
CA HIS A 449 -3.20 51.51 -2.36
C HIS A 449 -3.21 52.04 -3.80
N ILE A 450 -2.96 51.17 -4.80
CA ILE A 450 -3.07 51.53 -6.23
C ILE A 450 -4.47 52.08 -6.54
N TYR A 451 -5.51 51.40 -6.04
CA TYR A 451 -6.89 51.82 -6.25
C TYR A 451 -7.16 53.20 -5.65
N ILE A 452 -6.80 53.41 -4.38
CA ILE A 452 -6.97 54.70 -3.69
C ILE A 452 -6.20 55.81 -4.42
N TYR A 453 -4.95 55.55 -4.81
CA TYR A 453 -4.12 56.52 -5.54
C TYR A 453 -4.79 56.97 -6.84
N VAL A 454 -5.30 56.03 -7.64
CA VAL A 454 -5.94 56.37 -8.91
C VAL A 454 -7.25 57.12 -8.71
N VAL A 455 -8.06 56.74 -7.71
CA VAL A 455 -9.30 57.44 -7.39
C VAL A 455 -9.03 58.88 -6.96
N LYS A 456 -8.02 59.12 -6.10
CA LYS A 456 -7.60 60.47 -5.71
C LYS A 456 -7.04 61.28 -6.88
N SER A 457 -6.21 60.65 -7.72
CA SER A 457 -5.62 61.30 -8.90
C SER A 457 -6.67 61.76 -9.92
N LYS A 458 -7.78 61.02 -10.08
CA LYS A 458 -8.91 61.44 -10.93
C LYS A 458 -9.61 62.73 -10.48
N GLN A 459 -9.65 62.99 -9.17
CA GLN A 459 -10.34 64.15 -8.61
C GLN A 459 -9.54 65.45 -8.73
N GLY A 460 -8.20 65.37 -8.90
CA GLY A 460 -7.31 66.53 -8.93
C GLY A 460 -6.66 66.86 -10.28
N ALA A 461 -6.95 66.11 -11.37
CA ALA A 461 -6.24 66.25 -12.65
C ALA A 461 -7.05 67.01 -13.72
N PRO A 462 -6.42 67.94 -14.49
CA PRO A 462 -7.08 68.60 -15.62
C PRO A 462 -7.38 67.61 -16.76
N THR A 463 -8.46 67.89 -17.51
CA THR A 463 -9.14 67.02 -18.49
C THR A 463 -8.25 66.30 -19.51
N ALA A 464 -7.09 66.86 -19.89
CA ALA A 464 -6.14 66.23 -20.82
C ALA A 464 -5.27 65.12 -20.18
N THR A 465 -4.93 65.25 -18.90
CA THR A 465 -4.18 64.24 -18.12
C THR A 465 -5.04 63.03 -17.76
N SER A 466 -6.36 63.23 -17.71
CA SER A 466 -7.35 62.20 -17.39
C SER A 466 -7.30 61.01 -18.36
N GLY A 467 -7.01 61.22 -19.65
CA GLY A 467 -6.99 60.17 -20.66
C GLY A 467 -5.84 59.14 -20.52
N LYS A 468 -4.64 59.59 -20.14
CA LYS A 468 -3.49 58.71 -19.88
C LYS A 468 -3.69 57.93 -18.57
N VAL A 469 -4.14 58.62 -17.52
CA VAL A 469 -4.46 58.02 -16.20
C VAL A 469 -5.60 57.00 -16.32
N LEU A 470 -6.62 57.23 -17.16
CA LEU A 470 -7.70 56.26 -17.40
C LEU A 470 -7.21 54.98 -18.11
N LYS A 471 -6.29 55.12 -19.08
CA LYS A 471 -5.67 53.98 -19.77
C LYS A 471 -4.83 53.15 -18.82
N ASP A 472 -4.02 53.80 -17.99
CA ASP A 472 -3.18 53.12 -16.99
C ASP A 472 -4.04 52.45 -15.89
N PHE A 473 -5.18 53.04 -15.51
CA PHE A 473 -6.17 52.43 -14.62
C PHE A 473 -6.87 51.21 -15.23
N CYS A 474 -7.30 51.31 -16.49
CA CYS A 474 -7.96 50.20 -17.19
C CYS A 474 -7.02 49.00 -17.37
N LEU A 475 -5.72 49.27 -17.54
CA LEU A 475 -4.68 48.25 -17.52
C LEU A 475 -4.51 47.65 -16.11
N ALA A 476 -4.41 48.48 -15.06
CA ALA A 476 -4.27 48.04 -13.67
C ALA A 476 -5.41 47.13 -13.20
N ARG A 477 -6.67 47.47 -13.52
CA ARG A 477 -7.85 46.64 -13.22
C ARG A 477 -7.74 45.24 -13.83
N ARG A 478 -7.19 45.11 -15.03
CA ARG A 478 -7.01 43.81 -15.70
C ARG A 478 -5.97 42.94 -15.00
N ILE A 479 -4.91 43.57 -14.49
CA ILE A 479 -3.84 42.85 -13.77
C ILE A 479 -4.31 42.42 -12.39
N ALA A 480 -5.11 43.24 -11.71
CA ALA A 480 -5.75 42.84 -10.46
C ALA A 480 -6.63 41.59 -10.64
N ILE A 481 -7.37 41.48 -11.75
CA ILE A 481 -8.16 40.27 -12.06
C ILE A 481 -7.26 39.04 -12.25
N MET A 482 -6.11 39.19 -12.93
CA MET A 482 -5.13 38.11 -13.12
C MET A 482 -4.49 37.66 -11.80
N VAL A 483 -4.04 38.60 -10.96
CA VAL A 483 -3.44 38.25 -9.67
C VAL A 483 -4.49 37.67 -8.72
N PHE A 484 -5.71 38.18 -8.76
CA PHE A 484 -6.83 37.60 -8.02
C PHE A 484 -7.18 36.19 -8.49
N SER A 485 -7.18 35.90 -9.81
CA SER A 485 -7.43 34.54 -10.30
C SER A 485 -6.34 33.58 -9.83
N ASN A 486 -5.06 33.98 -9.93
CA ASN A 486 -3.93 33.19 -9.41
C ASN A 486 -4.06 32.90 -7.92
N MET A 487 -4.39 33.93 -7.13
CA MET A 487 -4.59 33.78 -5.69
C MET A 487 -5.78 32.86 -5.40
N LEU A 488 -6.92 33.05 -6.08
CA LEU A 488 -8.13 32.26 -5.85
C LEU A 488 -7.90 30.77 -6.16
N PHE A 489 -7.39 30.47 -7.36
CA PHE A 489 -7.18 29.09 -7.80
C PHE A 489 -6.03 28.39 -7.07
N PHE A 490 -5.14 29.12 -6.41
CA PHE A 490 -4.14 28.55 -5.50
C PHE A 490 -4.67 28.37 -4.06
N CYS A 491 -5.36 29.39 -3.51
CA CYS A 491 -5.83 29.37 -2.14
C CYS A 491 -7.00 28.39 -1.92
N ILE A 492 -7.85 28.13 -2.93
CA ILE A 492 -8.94 27.14 -2.82
C ILE A 492 -8.38 25.73 -2.51
N PRO A 493 -7.47 25.15 -3.32
CA PRO A 493 -6.83 23.88 -3.03
C PRO A 493 -6.13 23.83 -1.66
N VAL A 494 -5.37 24.88 -1.32
CA VAL A 494 -4.63 24.94 -0.05
C VAL A 494 -5.57 24.97 1.14
N SER A 495 -6.67 25.74 1.05
CA SER A 495 -7.68 25.81 2.10
C SER A 495 -8.39 24.47 2.27
N ILE A 496 -8.73 23.78 1.17
CA ILE A 496 -9.31 22.42 1.23
C ILE A 496 -8.34 21.47 1.94
N GLY A 497 -7.06 21.48 1.58
CA GLY A 497 -6.04 20.64 2.20
C GLY A 497 -5.85 20.91 3.70
N LEU A 498 -5.81 22.18 4.09
CA LEU A 498 -5.68 22.58 5.50
C LEU A 498 -6.93 22.22 6.33
N LEU A 499 -8.12 22.48 5.77
CA LEU A 499 -9.40 22.13 6.40
C LEU A 499 -9.57 20.61 6.55
N TRP A 500 -9.03 19.82 5.63
CA TRP A 500 -8.97 18.36 5.75
C TRP A 500 -7.98 17.91 6.84
N LEU A 501 -6.84 18.60 6.97
CA LEU A 501 -5.78 18.25 7.93
C LEU A 501 -6.14 18.64 9.38
N VAL A 502 -6.72 19.83 9.57
CA VAL A 502 -7.01 20.42 10.89
C VAL A 502 -8.46 20.18 11.32
N GLY A 503 -9.38 20.08 10.34
CA GLY A 503 -10.81 19.98 10.59
C GLY A 503 -11.38 18.59 10.34
N ASN A 504 -12.35 18.19 11.16
CA ASN A 504 -13.24 17.05 10.88
C ASN A 504 -14.27 17.34 9.78
N ILE A 505 -13.96 18.21 8.80
CA ILE A 505 -14.94 18.72 7.82
C ILE A 505 -15.40 17.62 6.85
N THR A 506 -14.58 16.59 6.66
CA THR A 506 -14.98 15.40 5.88
C THR A 506 -15.75 14.37 6.71
N LYS A 507 -15.96 14.61 8.02
CA LYS A 507 -16.70 13.69 8.88
C LYS A 507 -18.18 13.80 8.55
N GLY A 508 -18.77 12.69 8.08
CA GLY A 508 -20.17 12.64 7.62
C GLY A 508 -20.35 12.92 6.13
N MET A 509 -19.29 13.24 5.39
CA MET A 509 -19.33 13.37 3.93
C MET A 509 -19.24 11.99 3.27
N SER A 510 -19.86 11.83 2.08
CA SER A 510 -19.67 10.58 1.32
C SER A 510 -18.19 10.43 0.91
N PRO A 511 -17.64 9.20 0.91
CA PRO A 511 -16.26 8.94 0.51
C PRO A 511 -15.93 9.43 -0.90
N ILE A 512 -16.89 9.34 -1.83
CA ILE A 512 -16.76 9.86 -3.19
C ILE A 512 -16.59 11.38 -3.18
N ALA A 513 -17.44 12.11 -2.45
CA ALA A 513 -17.35 13.56 -2.38
C ALA A 513 -16.03 14.02 -1.75
N LYS A 514 -15.52 13.27 -0.76
CA LYS A 514 -14.22 13.52 -0.15
C LYS A 514 -13.08 13.42 -1.16
N GLU A 515 -13.04 12.38 -2.00
CA GLU A 515 -12.00 12.22 -3.03
C GLU A 515 -12.11 13.29 -4.13
N ILE A 516 -13.33 13.64 -4.56
CA ILE A 516 -13.55 14.71 -5.54
C ILE A 516 -13.02 16.04 -5.01
N ILE A 517 -13.38 16.41 -3.78
CA ILE A 517 -12.99 17.68 -3.17
C ILE A 517 -11.47 17.75 -2.94
N THR A 518 -10.86 16.66 -2.46
CA THR A 518 -9.43 16.66 -2.08
C THR A 518 -8.48 16.31 -3.24
N GLY A 519 -8.99 15.74 -4.33
CA GLY A 519 -8.17 15.35 -5.48
C GLY A 519 -8.54 16.06 -6.78
N VAL A 520 -9.79 15.90 -7.22
CA VAL A 520 -10.24 16.38 -8.54
C VAL A 520 -10.29 17.91 -8.60
N ILE A 521 -10.93 18.56 -7.61
CA ILE A 521 -11.08 20.02 -7.58
C ILE A 521 -9.72 20.75 -7.60
N PRO A 522 -8.74 20.38 -6.75
CA PRO A 522 -7.39 20.96 -6.80
C PRO A 522 -6.76 20.93 -8.19
N THR A 523 -6.84 19.77 -8.85
CA THR A 523 -6.26 19.57 -10.19
C THR A 523 -6.90 20.50 -11.20
N LEU A 524 -8.24 20.56 -11.23
CA LEU A 524 -8.98 21.44 -12.12
C LEU A 524 -8.69 22.92 -11.84
N CYS A 525 -8.56 23.33 -10.57
CA CYS A 525 -8.21 24.71 -10.22
C CYS A 525 -6.86 25.12 -10.81
N PHE A 526 -5.85 24.27 -10.70
CA PHE A 526 -4.52 24.56 -11.25
C PHE A 526 -4.51 24.61 -12.78
N SER A 527 -5.20 23.69 -13.45
CA SER A 527 -5.30 23.67 -14.91
C SER A 527 -6.09 24.85 -15.46
N LEU A 528 -7.20 25.21 -14.81
CA LEU A 528 -7.99 26.38 -15.17
C LEU A 528 -7.21 27.67 -14.97
N ASN A 529 -6.38 27.76 -13.92
CA ASN A 529 -5.52 28.92 -13.71
C ASN A 529 -4.55 29.10 -14.89
N ALA A 530 -3.83 28.04 -15.25
CA ALA A 530 -2.89 28.05 -16.38
C ALA A 530 -3.58 28.41 -17.72
N LEU A 531 -4.83 27.96 -17.93
CA LEU A 531 -5.63 28.29 -19.11
C LEU A 531 -6.02 29.77 -19.17
N ILE A 532 -6.47 30.32 -18.03
CA ILE A 532 -7.06 31.66 -17.95
C ILE A 532 -5.98 32.75 -18.00
N ASN A 533 -4.77 32.49 -17.52
CA ASN A 533 -3.67 33.46 -17.43
C ASN A 533 -3.34 34.18 -18.77
N PRO A 534 -3.10 33.46 -19.89
CA PRO A 534 -2.94 34.09 -21.20
C PRO A 534 -4.11 34.99 -21.61
N LEU A 535 -5.34 34.55 -21.34
CA LEU A 535 -6.57 35.21 -21.77
C LEU A 535 -6.82 36.51 -21.00
N LEU A 536 -6.48 36.54 -19.71
CA LEU A 536 -6.67 37.73 -18.87
C LEU A 536 -5.68 38.86 -19.21
N TYR A 537 -4.45 38.51 -19.61
CA TYR A 537 -3.40 39.49 -19.79
C TYR A 537 -2.88 39.61 -21.23
N ALA A 538 -2.28 38.56 -21.79
CA ALA A 538 -1.55 38.66 -23.05
C ALA A 538 -2.47 39.00 -24.22
N PHE A 539 -3.57 38.24 -24.38
CA PHE A 539 -4.55 38.45 -25.45
C PHE A 539 -5.37 39.74 -25.30
N ARG A 540 -5.33 40.38 -24.12
CA ARG A 540 -5.95 41.69 -23.88
C ARG A 540 -5.01 42.87 -24.11
N ASN A 541 -3.73 42.61 -24.38
CA ASN A 541 -2.75 43.64 -24.67
C ASN A 541 -2.72 43.94 -26.17
N HIS A 542 -3.03 45.19 -26.55
CA HIS A 542 -3.08 45.61 -27.95
C HIS A 542 -1.74 45.42 -28.68
N LYS A 543 -0.61 45.69 -28.03
CA LYS A 543 0.72 45.51 -28.64
C LYS A 543 1.00 44.03 -28.92
N PHE A 544 0.63 43.16 -27.98
CA PHE A 544 0.74 41.71 -28.14
C PHE A 544 -0.13 41.21 -29.30
N MET A 545 -1.41 41.62 -29.33
CA MET A 545 -2.36 41.21 -30.37
C MET A 545 -1.94 41.69 -31.76
N HIS A 546 -1.42 42.91 -31.88
CA HIS A 546 -0.91 43.42 -33.15
C HIS A 546 0.27 42.56 -33.65
N SER A 547 1.27 42.29 -32.81
CA SER A 547 2.39 41.39 -33.17
C SER A 547 1.90 40.00 -33.58
N LEU A 548 0.93 39.45 -32.84
CA LEU A 548 0.37 38.13 -33.14
C LEU A 548 -0.33 38.12 -34.50
N GLN A 549 -1.15 39.13 -34.80
CA GLN A 549 -1.83 39.26 -36.09
C GLN A 549 -0.84 39.38 -37.25
N THR A 550 0.21 40.19 -37.11
CA THR A 550 1.26 40.32 -38.13
C THR A 550 1.93 38.96 -38.38
N ARG A 551 2.25 38.19 -37.33
CA ARG A 551 2.82 36.84 -37.48
C ARG A 551 1.86 35.87 -38.13
N LEU A 552 0.59 35.86 -37.72
CA LEU A 552 -0.43 34.99 -38.32
C LEU A 552 -0.63 35.28 -39.81
N GLN A 553 -0.57 36.55 -40.21
CA GLN A 553 -0.61 36.95 -41.61
C GLN A 553 0.62 36.46 -42.39
N LEU A 554 1.82 36.56 -41.81
CA LEU A 554 3.05 36.05 -42.41
C LEU A 554 3.03 34.52 -42.55
N CYS A 555 2.58 33.80 -41.53
CA CYS A 555 2.39 32.35 -41.59
C CYS A 555 1.39 31.97 -42.68
N ARG A 556 0.22 32.63 -42.74
CA ARG A 556 -0.78 32.41 -43.80
C ARG A 556 -0.22 32.65 -45.20
N LYS A 557 0.59 33.71 -45.39
CA LYS A 557 1.27 33.97 -46.67
C LYS A 557 2.26 32.86 -47.02
N ARG A 558 3.06 32.39 -46.04
CA ARG A 558 4.07 31.34 -46.22
C ARG A 558 3.45 29.97 -46.52
N THR A 559 2.33 29.62 -45.88
CA THR A 559 1.58 28.40 -46.18
C THR A 559 1.00 28.45 -47.59
N ARG A 560 0.47 29.62 -48.02
CA ARG A 560 -0.03 29.80 -49.38
C ARG A 560 1.05 29.67 -50.45
N THR A 561 2.26 30.21 -50.23
CA THR A 561 3.38 30.02 -51.16
C THR A 561 3.91 28.59 -51.20
N MET A 562 3.91 27.86 -50.07
CA MET A 562 4.27 26.43 -50.05
C MET A 562 3.23 25.54 -50.73
N SER A 563 1.94 25.89 -50.71
CA SER A 563 0.90 25.17 -51.46
C SER A 563 0.89 25.48 -52.96
N LEU A 564 1.60 26.51 -53.41
CA LEU A 564 1.65 26.97 -54.81
C LEU A 564 2.93 26.57 -55.55
N THR A 565 3.88 25.89 -54.90
CA THR A 565 5.03 25.28 -55.59
C THR A 565 4.60 23.93 -56.19
N PRO A 566 4.56 23.77 -57.53
CA PRO A 566 4.32 22.47 -58.13
C PRO A 566 5.50 21.55 -57.84
N VAL A 567 5.21 20.31 -57.49
CA VAL A 567 6.19 19.22 -57.42
C VAL A 567 6.73 18.99 -58.84
N SER A 568 7.90 19.56 -59.15
CA SER A 568 8.68 19.15 -60.31
C SER A 568 9.52 17.92 -59.94
N SER A 569 9.03 16.75 -60.35
CA SER A 569 9.74 15.48 -60.27
C SER A 569 10.85 15.39 -61.34
N SER A 570 12.10 15.38 -60.87
CA SER A 570 13.23 14.50 -61.27
C SER A 570 13.61 14.26 -62.75
N ARG A 571 14.81 14.78 -63.08
CA ARG A 571 16.06 14.15 -63.61
C ARG A 571 16.18 13.56 -65.05
N LEU A 572 17.46 13.67 -65.50
CA LEU A 572 18.23 12.99 -66.58
C LEU A 572 18.29 13.83 -67.88
N THR A 573 19.44 14.17 -68.50
CA THR A 573 20.84 13.71 -68.44
C THR A 573 21.77 14.75 -69.10
N ASP A 574 23.07 14.62 -68.85
CA ASP A 574 24.22 15.39 -69.38
C ASP A 574 24.27 15.59 -70.90
N ASN A 575 24.73 16.77 -71.37
CA ASN A 575 26.00 16.94 -72.12
C ASN A 575 26.17 18.34 -72.76
N GLU A 576 27.40 18.86 -72.59
CA GLU A 576 28.19 19.73 -73.48
C GLU A 576 27.88 21.24 -73.68
N ILE A 577 29.00 21.96 -73.77
CA ILE A 577 29.32 23.40 -73.79
C ILE A 577 29.67 23.76 -75.27
N PRO A 578 29.81 25.03 -75.76
CA PRO A 578 29.13 26.32 -75.56
C PRO A 578 28.83 27.09 -76.90
N LYS A 579 28.40 28.35 -76.73
CA LYS A 579 28.71 29.58 -77.53
C LYS A 579 27.67 30.12 -78.53
N ALA A 580 27.40 31.40 -78.26
CA ALA A 580 27.41 32.55 -79.18
C ALA A 580 26.13 32.93 -79.95
N ASN A 581 25.79 34.20 -79.71
CA ASN A 581 25.35 35.23 -80.66
C ASN A 581 23.91 35.26 -81.17
N ALA A 582 23.29 36.38 -80.77
CA ALA A 582 22.77 37.42 -81.66
C ALA A 582 21.32 37.31 -82.19
N ASN A 583 20.55 38.30 -81.72
CA ASN A 583 19.73 39.23 -82.50
C ASN A 583 18.40 38.80 -83.14
N LYS A 584 17.45 39.74 -82.96
CA LYS A 584 16.26 40.06 -83.78
C LYS A 584 15.11 39.05 -83.61
N LYS A 585 13.89 39.47 -83.28
CA LYS A 585 13.13 40.66 -83.68
C LYS A 585 12.14 41.05 -82.59
#